data_AF-A0A815TV01-F1
#
_entry.id   AF-A0A815TV01-F1
#
_cell.length_a   1.000
_cell.length_b   1.000
_cell.length_c   1.000
_cell.angle_alpha   90.00
_cell.angle_beta   90.00
_cell.angle_gamma   90.00
#
_symmetry.space_group_name_H-M   'P 1'
#
loop_
_entity.id
_entity.type
_entity.pdbx_description
1 polymer ?
#
loop_
_entity_poly.entity_id
_entity_poly.type
_entity_poly.pdbx_seq_one_letter_code
_entity_poly.pdbx_strand_id
1 'polypeptide(L)'
;VQDGHPKMLIVDSANSHLNSETVRHLRKKSVVVAVIPTGCTMYLQALDISIFSTFKNHYTDAAEEYIEQYGPRHKIKLTASQSRILCTRLTMTAWQRTKASINFKEEFKNIGYIWTNNMRISPRTLPNYTFDPATVDSPLLHNEESEDNDEEQKQIEIQAKR
;
A
#
# COMPACT_ATOMS: atom_id res chain seq x y z
N VAL A 1 19.21 12.91 -3.49
CA VAL A 1 19.26 12.18 -2.19
C VAL A 1 20.18 12.96 -1.27
N GLN A 2 19.64 13.64 -0.25
CA GLN A 2 20.43 14.56 0.59
C GLN A 2 21.31 13.82 1.62
N ASP A 3 20.93 12.62 2.06
CA ASP A 3 21.64 11.86 3.10
C ASP A 3 22.42 10.65 2.55
N GLY A 4 22.64 10.56 1.24
CA GLY A 4 23.26 9.39 0.59
C GLY A 4 22.42 8.10 0.56
N HIS A 5 21.32 8.03 1.32
CA HIS A 5 20.42 6.88 1.34
C HIS A 5 19.15 7.15 0.52
N PRO A 6 18.96 6.48 -0.64
CA PRO A 6 17.74 6.63 -1.43
C PRO A 6 16.53 6.17 -0.61
N LYS A 7 15.51 7.02 -0.53
CA LYS A 7 14.24 6.74 0.17
C LYS A 7 13.19 6.46 -0.88
N MET A 8 12.53 5.32 -0.80
CA MET A 8 11.39 4.98 -1.65
C MET A 8 10.12 4.96 -0.81
N LEU A 9 9.07 5.61 -1.32
CA LEU A 9 7.74 5.58 -0.76
C LEU A 9 6.83 4.83 -1.75
N ILE A 10 6.21 3.76 -1.27
CA ILE A 10 5.29 2.94 -2.07
C ILE A 10 3.86 3.28 -1.64
N VAL A 11 3.01 3.65 -2.59
CA VAL A 11 1.62 4.10 -2.34
C VAL A 11 0.67 3.53 -3.39
N ASP A 12 -0.61 3.44 -3.06
CA ASP A 12 -1.65 3.19 -4.07
C ASP A 12 -1.86 4.40 -4.98
N SER A 13 -2.64 4.19 -6.04
CA SER A 13 -2.97 5.21 -7.04
C SER A 13 -4.04 6.21 -6.58
N ALA A 14 -4.21 6.43 -5.26
CA ALA A 14 -5.20 7.39 -4.77
C ALA A 14 -4.80 8.83 -5.17
N ASN A 15 -5.76 9.61 -5.67
CA ASN A 15 -5.53 10.99 -6.16
C ASN A 15 -4.89 11.90 -5.09
N SER A 16 -5.18 11.67 -3.82
CA SER A 16 -4.58 12.39 -2.70
C SER A 16 -3.06 12.19 -2.60
N HIS A 17 -2.54 11.04 -3.04
CA HIS A 17 -1.11 10.73 -3.03
C HIS A 17 -0.37 11.33 -4.23
N LEU A 18 -1.05 11.49 -5.37
CA LEU A 18 -0.45 11.86 -6.66
C LEU A 18 -0.66 13.31 -7.07
N ASN A 19 -1.21 14.15 -6.18
CA ASN A 19 -1.35 15.57 -6.47
C ASN A 19 0.02 16.27 -6.63
N SER A 20 0.04 17.33 -7.44
CA SER A 20 1.26 18.04 -7.82
C SER A 20 2.04 18.60 -6.62
N GLU A 21 1.35 19.02 -5.56
CA GLU A 21 1.97 19.54 -4.35
C GLU A 21 2.69 18.45 -3.56
N THR A 22 2.04 17.30 -3.35
CA THR A 22 2.63 16.13 -2.71
C THR A 22 3.85 15.63 -3.47
N VAL A 23 3.74 15.45 -4.79
CA VAL A 23 4.86 14.99 -5.63
C VAL A 23 6.04 15.96 -5.58
N ARG A 24 5.76 17.27 -5.65
CA ARG A 24 6.80 18.32 -5.52
C ARG A 24 7.51 18.24 -4.16
N HIS A 25 6.77 18.02 -3.08
CA HIS A 25 7.33 17.92 -1.74
C HIS A 25 8.21 16.68 -1.56
N LEU A 26 7.76 15.53 -2.08
CA LEU A 26 8.52 14.28 -2.04
C LEU A 26 9.82 14.39 -2.84
N ARG A 27 9.78 15.01 -4.03
CA ARG A 27 10.99 15.31 -4.83
C ARG A 27 11.98 16.20 -4.08
N LYS A 28 11.51 17.28 -3.43
CA LYS A 28 12.37 18.16 -2.60
C LYS A 28 13.07 17.38 -1.49
N LYS A 29 12.42 16.37 -0.92
CA LYS A 29 12.98 15.48 0.11
C LYS A 29 13.78 14.30 -0.45
N SER A 30 14.02 14.26 -1.76
CA SER A 30 14.69 13.15 -2.44
C SER A 30 14.05 11.78 -2.17
N VAL A 31 12.72 11.74 -2.12
CA VAL A 31 11.94 10.50 -2.00
C VAL A 31 11.47 10.10 -3.38
N VAL A 32 11.83 8.90 -3.81
CA VAL A 32 11.29 8.25 -5.01
C VAL A 32 9.93 7.69 -4.67
N VAL A 33 8.93 7.93 -5.52
CA VAL A 33 7.57 7.41 -5.33
C VAL A 33 7.35 6.26 -6.30
N ALA A 34 7.00 5.09 -5.77
CA ALA A 34 6.55 3.95 -6.56
C ALA A 34 5.03 3.82 -6.36
N VAL A 35 4.28 3.86 -7.46
CA VAL A 35 2.82 3.80 -7.43
C VAL A 35 2.39 2.37 -7.74
N ILE A 36 1.58 1.79 -6.86
CA ILE A 36 0.94 0.49 -7.09
C ILE A 36 -0.14 0.69 -8.16
N PRO A 37 -0.17 -0.12 -9.24
CA PRO A 37 -1.20 -0.04 -10.26
C PRO A 37 -2.60 -0.19 -9.66
N THR A 38 -3.58 0.47 -10.29
CA THR A 38 -4.98 0.39 -9.85
C THR A 38 -5.46 -1.06 -9.83
N GLY A 39 -6.21 -1.43 -8.79
CA GLY A 39 -6.69 -2.81 -8.59
C GLY A 39 -5.63 -3.77 -8.04
N CYS A 40 -4.36 -3.37 -7.93
CA CYS A 40 -3.29 -4.24 -7.47
C CYS A 40 -2.98 -4.13 -5.96
N THR A 41 -3.65 -3.24 -5.23
CA THR A 41 -3.42 -3.01 -3.80
C THR A 41 -3.54 -4.30 -2.98
N MET A 42 -4.51 -5.14 -3.28
CA MET A 42 -4.70 -6.43 -2.60
C MET A 42 -3.59 -7.47 -2.87
N TYR A 43 -2.72 -7.22 -3.85
CA TYR A 43 -1.62 -8.11 -4.21
C TYR A 43 -0.26 -7.53 -3.88
N LEU A 44 -0.13 -6.19 -3.89
CA LEU A 44 1.15 -5.52 -3.78
C LEU A 44 1.27 -4.64 -2.54
N GLN A 45 0.18 -4.14 -1.92
CA GLN A 45 0.29 -3.23 -0.78
C GLN A 45 0.44 -4.00 0.53
N ALA A 46 1.63 -3.92 1.13
CA ALA A 46 1.93 -4.60 2.40
C ALA A 46 1.01 -4.23 3.55
N LEU A 47 0.54 -2.97 3.58
CA LEU A 47 -0.44 -2.53 4.57
C LEU A 47 -1.76 -3.29 4.43
N ASP A 48 -2.27 -3.47 3.22
CA ASP A 48 -3.59 -4.10 3.02
C ASP A 48 -3.54 -5.61 3.22
N ILE A 49 -2.52 -6.24 2.65
CA ILE A 49 -2.38 -7.70 2.61
C ILE A 49 -2.15 -8.27 4.00
N SER A 50 -1.18 -7.72 4.72
CA SER A 50 -0.71 -8.35 5.95
C SER A 50 -1.26 -7.60 7.16
N ILE A 51 -1.11 -6.28 7.20
CA ILE A 51 -1.33 -5.51 8.42
C ILE A 51 -2.82 -5.27 8.67
N PHE A 52 -3.54 -4.72 7.68
CA PHE A 52 -4.95 -4.41 7.82
C PHE A 52 -5.84 -5.64 7.73
N SER A 53 -5.45 -6.67 6.99
CA SER A 53 -6.13 -7.97 7.04
C SER A 53 -6.10 -8.55 8.46
N THR A 54 -4.92 -8.66 9.06
CA THR A 54 -4.76 -9.14 10.44
C THR A 54 -5.45 -8.24 11.46
N PHE A 55 -5.36 -6.92 11.29
CA PHE A 55 -6.05 -5.97 12.16
C PHE A 55 -7.57 -6.14 12.12
N LYS A 56 -8.17 -6.34 10.94
CA LYS A 56 -9.61 -6.57 10.80
C LYS A 56 -10.03 -7.83 11.56
N ASN A 57 -9.25 -8.91 11.49
CA ASN A 57 -9.52 -10.12 12.25
C ASN A 57 -9.47 -9.84 13.76
N HIS A 58 -8.39 -9.23 14.26
CA HIS A 58 -8.27 -8.88 15.68
C HIS A 58 -9.34 -7.89 16.16
N TYR A 59 -9.84 -7.02 15.28
CA TYR A 59 -10.94 -6.12 15.59
C TYR A 59 -12.26 -6.87 15.73
N THR A 60 -12.54 -7.80 14.82
CA THR A 60 -13.70 -8.70 14.91
C THR A 60 -13.65 -9.49 16.20
N ASP A 61 -12.52 -10.14 16.52
CA ASP A 61 -12.35 -10.90 17.76
C ASP A 61 -12.59 -10.02 19.00
N ALA A 62 -12.00 -8.82 19.05
CA ALA A 62 -12.20 -7.89 20.16
C ALA A 62 -13.66 -7.43 20.29
N ALA A 63 -14.37 -7.27 19.18
CA ALA A 63 -15.79 -6.91 19.18
C ALA A 63 -16.66 -8.07 19.66
N GLU A 64 -16.36 -9.29 19.24
CA GLU A 64 -17.04 -10.52 19.69
C GLU A 64 -16.84 -10.76 21.17
N GLU A 65 -15.61 -10.64 21.69
CA GLU A 65 -15.31 -10.72 23.13
C GLU A 65 -16.12 -9.68 23.94
N TYR A 66 -16.21 -8.44 23.43
CA TYR A 66 -17.02 -7.41 24.07
C TYR A 66 -18.51 -7.79 24.08
N ILE A 67 -19.03 -8.34 22.99
CA ILE A 67 -20.42 -8.80 22.90
C ILE A 67 -20.66 -10.02 23.80
N GLU A 68 -19.71 -10.93 23.93
CA GLU A 68 -19.84 -12.08 24.83
C GLU A 68 -19.86 -11.64 26.30
N GLN A 69 -18.97 -10.71 26.67
CA GLN A 69 -18.86 -10.22 28.03
C GLN A 69 -20.02 -9.31 28.46
N TYR A 70 -20.53 -8.48 27.54
CA TYR A 70 -21.50 -7.41 27.85
C TYR A 70 -22.84 -7.54 27.08
N GLY A 71 -23.01 -8.56 26.24
CA GLY A 71 -24.23 -8.84 25.48
C GLY A 71 -25.39 -9.33 26.34
N PRO A 72 -26.51 -9.73 25.72
CA PRO A 72 -27.84 -9.07 25.66
C PRO A 72 -28.58 -8.86 27.01
N ARG A 73 -27.88 -8.75 28.13
CA ARG A 73 -28.46 -8.31 29.42
C ARG A 73 -28.83 -6.83 29.42
N HIS A 74 -28.33 -6.05 28.45
CA HIS A 74 -28.63 -4.62 28.31
C HIS A 74 -29.07 -4.30 26.87
N LYS A 75 -30.38 -4.21 26.63
CA LYS A 75 -30.98 -3.57 25.43
C LYS A 75 -30.77 -2.04 25.44
N ILE A 76 -29.61 -1.57 25.89
CA ILE A 76 -29.32 -0.15 26.00
C ILE A 76 -28.65 0.26 24.70
N LYS A 77 -29.37 1.05 23.90
CA LYS A 77 -28.81 1.68 22.71
C LYS A 77 -27.68 2.62 23.15
N LEU A 78 -26.46 2.39 22.65
CA LEU A 78 -25.33 3.27 22.94
C LEU A 78 -25.61 4.67 22.38
N THR A 79 -25.29 5.69 23.16
CA THR A 79 -25.21 7.07 22.67
C THR A 79 -24.06 7.21 21.67
N ALA A 80 -24.10 8.24 20.81
CA ALA A 80 -23.01 8.51 19.87
C ALA A 80 -21.64 8.68 20.55
N SER A 81 -21.60 9.22 21.77
CA SER A 81 -20.36 9.35 22.56
C SER A 81 -19.85 7.97 23.00
N GLN A 82 -20.72 7.14 23.57
CA GLN A 82 -20.36 5.78 24.00
C GLN A 82 -19.91 4.91 22.83
N SER A 83 -20.58 4.99 21.68
CA SER A 83 -20.17 4.25 20.48
C SER A 83 -18.78 4.64 19.99
N ARG A 84 -18.42 5.93 20.04
CA ARG A 84 -17.06 6.39 19.69
C ARG A 84 -16.02 5.88 20.68
N ILE A 85 -16.30 5.98 21.99
CA ILE A 85 -15.40 5.45 23.03
C ILE A 85 -15.18 3.96 22.84
N LEU A 86 -16.25 3.19 22.61
CA LEU A 86 -16.17 1.76 22.36
C LEU A 86 -15.32 1.46 21.12
N CYS A 87 -15.62 2.12 19.98
CA CYS A 87 -14.86 1.95 18.75
C CYS A 87 -13.36 2.22 18.95
N THR A 88 -13.00 3.29 19.67
CA THR A 88 -11.59 3.60 20.00
C THR A 88 -10.94 2.50 20.84
N ARG A 89 -11.66 1.96 21.83
CA ARG A 89 -11.15 0.86 22.68
C ARG A 89 -10.91 -0.41 21.87
N LEU A 90 -11.90 -0.82 21.06
CA LEU A 90 -11.78 -1.99 20.18
C LEU A 90 -10.61 -1.81 19.20
N THR A 91 -10.50 -0.63 18.57
CA THR A 91 -9.40 -0.28 17.67
C THR A 91 -8.04 -0.40 18.38
N MET A 92 -7.91 0.12 19.60
CA MET A 92 -6.66 0.05 20.35
C MET A 92 -6.28 -1.39 20.70
N THR A 93 -7.24 -2.18 21.18
CA THR A 93 -7.04 -3.61 21.48
C THR A 93 -6.59 -4.36 20.23
N ALA A 94 -7.31 -4.21 19.13
CA ALA A 94 -6.99 -4.85 17.86
C ALA A 94 -5.59 -4.46 17.34
N TRP A 95 -5.23 -3.17 17.46
CA TRP A 95 -3.91 -2.69 17.05
C TRP A 95 -2.78 -3.25 17.91
N GLN A 96 -2.98 -3.36 19.22
CA GLN A 96 -1.99 -3.99 20.10
C GLN A 96 -1.76 -5.45 19.73
N ARG A 97 -2.83 -6.22 19.49
CA ARG A 97 -2.75 -7.62 19.03
C ARG A 97 -2.04 -7.73 17.68
N THR A 98 -2.41 -6.88 16.73
CA THR A 98 -1.79 -6.82 15.40
C THR A 98 -0.28 -6.62 15.50
N LYS A 99 0.16 -5.61 16.25
CA LYS A 99 1.58 -5.33 16.46
C LYS A 99 2.34 -6.48 17.11
N ALA A 100 1.70 -7.21 18.03
CA ALA A 100 2.32 -8.37 18.67
C ALA A 100 2.40 -9.57 17.73
N SER A 101 1.46 -9.71 16.79
CA SER A 101 1.38 -10.85 15.87
C SER A 101 2.20 -10.71 14.58
N ILE A 102 2.51 -9.48 14.15
CA ILE A 102 3.12 -9.23 12.84
C ILE A 102 4.60 -8.84 12.97
N ASN A 103 5.44 -9.53 12.19
CA ASN A 103 6.78 -9.05 11.88
C ASN A 103 6.76 -8.18 10.61
N PHE A 104 6.67 -6.87 10.79
CA PHE A 104 6.58 -5.91 9.68
C PHE A 104 7.69 -6.08 8.65
N LYS A 105 8.94 -6.31 9.08
CA LYS A 105 10.07 -6.46 8.16
C LYS A 105 9.90 -7.70 7.28
N GLU A 106 9.40 -8.79 7.86
CA GLU A 106 9.19 -10.03 7.12
C GLU A 106 8.01 -9.93 6.15
N GLU A 107 6.93 -9.25 6.53
CA GLU A 107 5.80 -9.02 5.62
C GLU A 107 6.19 -8.19 4.39
N PHE A 108 7.01 -7.16 4.57
CA PHE A 108 7.54 -6.38 3.47
C PHE A 108 8.48 -7.20 2.56
N LYS A 109 9.27 -8.11 3.12
CA LYS A 109 10.08 -9.05 2.32
C LYS A 109 9.22 -10.05 1.54
N ASN A 110 8.20 -10.62 2.17
CA ASN A 110 7.31 -11.62 1.57
C ASN A 110 6.56 -11.10 0.34
N ILE A 111 6.37 -9.78 0.26
CA ILE A 111 5.74 -9.09 -0.88
C ILE A 111 6.78 -8.61 -1.91
N GLY A 112 8.07 -8.67 -1.57
CA GLY A 112 9.17 -8.32 -2.45
C GLY A 112 9.64 -6.87 -2.35
N TYR A 113 9.20 -6.11 -1.33
CA TYR A 113 9.64 -4.72 -1.15
C TYR A 113 11.07 -4.61 -0.61
N ILE A 114 11.46 -5.57 0.22
CA ILE A 114 12.82 -5.65 0.76
C ILE A 114 13.52 -6.79 0.07
N TRP A 115 14.46 -6.43 -0.81
CA TRP A 115 15.19 -7.36 -1.63
C TRP A 115 16.66 -6.96 -1.63
N THR A 116 17.53 -7.84 -1.12
CA THR A 116 18.91 -7.49 -0.78
C THR A 116 19.97 -8.45 -1.35
N ASN A 117 19.56 -9.48 -2.08
CA ASN A 117 20.45 -10.61 -2.42
C ASN A 117 20.33 -11.10 -3.87
N ASN A 118 19.72 -10.33 -4.78
CA ASN A 118 19.55 -10.71 -6.19
C ASN A 118 18.88 -12.09 -6.42
N MET A 119 18.14 -12.61 -5.44
CA MET A 119 17.42 -13.88 -5.58
C MET A 119 16.06 -13.70 -6.22
N ARG A 120 15.58 -14.74 -6.90
CA ARG A 120 14.20 -14.81 -7.39
C ARG A 120 13.21 -14.60 -6.24
N ILE A 121 12.20 -13.76 -6.45
CA ILE A 121 11.16 -13.49 -5.47
C ILE A 121 9.85 -14.10 -5.99
N SER A 122 9.19 -14.91 -5.17
CA SER A 122 7.83 -15.38 -5.45
C SER A 122 6.89 -14.79 -4.40
N PRO A 123 6.20 -13.67 -4.70
CA PRO A 123 5.31 -13.03 -3.74
C PRO A 123 4.19 -13.98 -3.32
N ARG A 124 3.89 -14.04 -2.02
CA ARG A 124 2.83 -14.93 -1.48
C ARG A 124 1.47 -14.68 -2.15
N THR A 125 1.21 -13.44 -2.55
CA THR A 125 -0.06 -12.96 -3.11
C THR A 125 -0.23 -13.23 -4.59
N LEU A 126 0.83 -13.65 -5.29
CA LEU A 126 0.81 -13.95 -6.72
C LEU A 126 1.33 -15.38 -6.93
N PRO A 127 0.50 -16.41 -6.61
CA PRO A 127 0.89 -17.79 -6.86
C PRO A 127 1.16 -17.99 -8.35
N ASN A 128 2.28 -18.63 -8.67
CA ASN A 128 2.82 -18.84 -10.03
C ASN A 128 3.54 -17.64 -10.66
N TYR A 129 3.66 -16.51 -9.97
CA TYR A 129 4.56 -15.44 -10.39
C TYR A 129 5.88 -15.52 -9.63
N THR A 130 6.97 -15.51 -10.38
CA THR A 130 8.32 -15.36 -9.84
C THR A 130 9.00 -14.23 -10.56
N PHE A 131 9.34 -13.18 -9.81
CA PHE A 131 10.20 -12.12 -10.31
C PHE A 131 11.64 -12.64 -10.35
N ASP A 132 12.23 -12.64 -11.55
CA ASP A 132 13.64 -12.93 -11.76
C ASP A 132 14.37 -11.63 -12.12
N PRO A 133 15.27 -11.13 -11.26
CA PRO A 133 15.95 -9.87 -11.53
C PRO A 133 16.79 -9.87 -12.81
N ALA A 134 17.24 -11.03 -13.28
CA ALA A 134 17.99 -11.14 -14.52
C ALA A 134 17.15 -10.68 -15.73
N THR A 135 15.83 -10.56 -15.59
CA THR A 135 14.95 -10.09 -16.68
C THR A 135 14.79 -8.57 -16.73
N VAL A 136 15.26 -7.82 -15.72
CA VAL A 136 15.09 -6.35 -15.67
C VAL A 136 15.95 -5.65 -16.74
N ASP A 137 17.16 -6.17 -17.00
CA ASP A 137 18.06 -5.67 -18.05
C ASP A 137 17.79 -6.34 -19.41
N SER A 138 16.67 -7.04 -19.57
CA SER A 138 16.31 -7.65 -20.85
C SER A 138 15.92 -6.57 -21.86
N PRO A 139 16.54 -6.51 -23.05
CA PRO A 139 16.30 -5.46 -24.06
C PRO A 139 14.86 -5.40 -24.62
N LEU A 140 13.94 -6.25 -24.13
CA LEU A 140 12.52 -6.22 -24.49
C LEU A 140 11.75 -5.02 -23.90
N LEU A 141 12.25 -4.35 -22.87
CA LEU A 141 11.58 -3.18 -22.25
C LEU A 141 11.90 -1.84 -22.92
N HIS A 142 12.84 -1.78 -23.86
CA HIS A 142 13.24 -0.53 -24.53
C HIS A 142 12.47 -0.23 -25.83
N ASN A 143 11.54 -1.09 -26.24
CA ASN A 143 10.85 -0.94 -27.52
C ASN A 143 9.46 -0.29 -27.46
N GLU A 144 8.93 0.09 -26.28
CA GLU A 144 7.58 0.66 -26.17
C GLU A 144 7.53 2.19 -25.97
N GLU A 145 8.65 2.87 -25.67
CA GLU A 145 8.64 4.32 -25.40
C GLU A 145 8.77 5.22 -26.65
N SER A 146 8.92 4.66 -27.85
CA SER A 146 9.20 5.45 -29.06
C SER A 146 7.98 5.83 -29.92
N GLU A 147 6.79 5.24 -29.70
CA GLU A 147 5.64 5.50 -30.58
C GLU A 147 4.65 6.54 -30.02
N ASP A 148 4.53 6.70 -28.69
CA ASP A 148 3.54 7.61 -28.09
C ASP A 148 3.94 9.10 -28.06
N ASN A 149 5.24 9.41 -28.13
CA ASN A 149 5.71 10.81 -28.06
C ASN A 149 5.43 11.62 -29.35
N ASP A 150 5.25 10.94 -30.49
CA ASP A 150 5.04 11.61 -31.79
C ASP A 150 3.59 12.03 -32.02
N GLU A 151 2.62 11.39 -31.35
CA GLU A 151 1.20 11.74 -31.47
C GLU A 151 0.81 12.92 -30.56
N GLU A 152 1.36 12.98 -29.34
CA GLU A 152 1.06 14.05 -28.38
C GLU A 152 1.65 15.40 -28.85
N GLN A 153 2.85 15.41 -29.45
CA GLN A 153 3.45 16.61 -30.03
C GLN A 153 2.68 17.13 -31.26
N LYS A 154 2.16 16.25 -32.11
CA LYS A 154 1.35 16.64 -33.28
C LYS A 154 0.00 17.25 -32.88
N GLN A 155 -0.64 16.77 -31.81
CA GLN A 155 -1.91 17.34 -31.34
C GLN A 155 -1.74 18.75 -30.74
N ILE A 156 -0.61 19.01 -30.09
CA ILE A 156 -0.30 20.34 -29.52
C ILE A 156 0.00 21.36 -30.63
N GLU A 157 0.73 20.99 -31.69
CA GLU A 157 0.99 21.89 -32.82
C GLU A 157 -0.26 22.26 -33.62
N ILE A 158 -1.25 21.37 -33.70
CA ILE A 158 -2.51 21.63 -34.42
C ILE A 158 -3.41 22.61 -33.63
N GLN A 159 -3.36 22.60 -32.30
CA GLN A 159 -4.13 23.54 -31.46
C GLN A 159 -3.48 24.92 -31.35
N ALA A 160 -2.16 25.04 -31.50
CA ALA A 160 -1.46 26.33 -31.45
C ALA A 160 -1.57 27.15 -32.76
N LYS A 161 -2.09 26.56 -33.85
CA LYS A 161 -2.28 27.20 -35.17
C LYS A 161 -3.74 27.57 -35.48
N ARG A 162 -4.64 27.57 -34.49
CA ARG A 162 -6.03 28.04 -34.63
C ARG A 162 -6.29 29.32 -33.85
#